data_AF-A0A3B3D9L7-F1
#
_entry.id   AF-A0A3B3D9L7-F1
#
_cell.length_a   1.000
_cell.length_b   1.000
_cell.length_c   1.000
_cell.angle_alpha   90.00
_cell.angle_beta   90.00
_cell.angle_gamma   90.00
#
_symmetry.space_group_name_H-M   'P 1'
#
loop_
_entity.id
_entity.type
_entity.pdbx_description
1 polymer ?
#
loop_
_entity_poly.entity_id
_entity_poly.type
_entity_poly.pdbx_seq_one_letter_code
_entity_poly.pdbx_strand_id
1 'polypeptide(L)'
;EVLSSILKSPSCCLKELNLSKNDLQDSGVKLLSEGLQSPDCKLETLGCQLSTGSCEVLSSVLKSPSCLKVLILNNNDLQDSGVKLLSEGLQSPDCKLETLGLERCNLSSGSCEVLSSVLKSPSCLKELNLGDNDLQDSGVKLLSEGLQSPDCKLETLRLWGCKLSTRSCEVLSSILRSPSCLKELDLGHNDLQDSGVKLLSEGLQSPDCKLETLKLWSCRLSSGSCEVLSSVLKSPSCLKKLDLSCNDLQDSGVKLLSGGLQSPDCKLETLCTSEASISGSIVGDEGTTLGSKHSTHTSFFSQQHVQGNTVLEGHKGSGSELFVDSFKSSLGPVAEALDVVMNIINTIHVLVDGTPPADGALPSGCNLVSQFIFIRHSSGYSNGVNVRGVQSVEYISFLYTLSADLEEAVQ
;
A
#
# COMPACT_ATOMS: atom_id res chain seq x y z
N GLU A 1 -0.52 -29.53 -13.22
CA GLU A 1 -0.26 -30.95 -12.83
C GLU A 1 1.06 -31.16 -12.09
N VAL A 2 2.21 -30.77 -12.66
CA VAL A 2 3.53 -30.94 -12.02
C VAL A 2 3.58 -30.31 -10.63
N LEU A 3 3.13 -29.06 -10.48
CA LEU A 3 3.06 -28.37 -9.19
C LEU A 3 2.21 -29.13 -8.16
N SER A 4 1.03 -29.63 -8.58
CA SER A 4 0.17 -30.44 -7.71
C SER A 4 0.88 -31.71 -7.24
N SER A 5 1.59 -32.39 -8.13
CA SER A 5 2.37 -33.58 -7.79
C SER A 5 3.51 -33.27 -6.82
N ILE A 6 4.15 -32.10 -6.98
CA ILE A 6 5.17 -31.61 -6.04
C ILE A 6 4.55 -31.36 -4.66
N LEU A 7 3.42 -30.67 -4.59
CA LEU A 7 2.72 -30.38 -3.32
C LEU A 7 2.27 -31.64 -2.59
N LYS A 8 1.97 -32.72 -3.32
CA LYS A 8 1.64 -34.04 -2.76
C LYS A 8 2.85 -34.80 -2.22
N SER A 9 4.07 -34.40 -2.55
CA SER A 9 5.28 -35.13 -2.15
C SER A 9 5.65 -34.85 -0.68
N PRO A 10 5.90 -35.88 0.17
CA PRO A 10 6.38 -35.69 1.54
C PRO A 10 7.71 -34.93 1.63
N SER A 11 8.53 -35.02 0.57
CA SER A 11 9.81 -34.32 0.47
C SER A 11 9.66 -32.86 0.06
N CYS A 12 8.45 -32.40 -0.28
CA CYS A 12 8.22 -31.01 -0.63
C CYS A 12 8.45 -30.11 0.57
N CYS A 13 9.20 -29.03 0.34
CA CYS A 13 9.49 -27.99 1.32
C CYS A 13 8.97 -26.62 0.87
N LEU A 14 8.18 -26.56 -0.21
CA LEU A 14 7.66 -25.31 -0.74
C LEU A 14 6.70 -24.67 0.26
N LYS A 15 7.02 -23.44 0.68
CA LYS A 15 6.22 -22.66 1.64
C LYS A 15 5.42 -21.55 0.98
N GLU A 16 5.91 -21.01 -0.12
CA GLU A 16 5.31 -19.88 -0.81
C GLU A 16 5.24 -20.16 -2.31
N LEU A 17 4.11 -19.82 -2.91
CA LEU A 17 3.88 -20.00 -4.33
C LEU A 17 3.05 -18.82 -4.84
N ASN A 18 3.66 -18.02 -5.71
CA ASN A 18 2.98 -16.91 -6.35
C ASN A 18 2.72 -17.22 -7.83
N LEU A 19 1.45 -17.36 -8.18
CA LEU A 19 0.93 -17.61 -9.51
C LEU A 19 -0.02 -16.49 -9.96
N SER A 20 0.02 -15.31 -9.33
CA SER A 20 -0.92 -14.22 -9.64
C SER A 20 -0.83 -13.68 -11.07
N LYS A 21 0.33 -13.83 -11.72
CA LYS A 21 0.57 -13.46 -13.13
C LYS A 21 0.43 -14.63 -14.10
N ASN A 22 -0.13 -15.76 -13.66
CA ASN A 22 -0.30 -16.96 -14.49
C ASN A 22 -1.79 -17.26 -14.68
N ASP A 23 -2.21 -17.39 -15.94
CA ASP A 23 -3.56 -17.87 -16.26
C ASP A 23 -3.62 -19.38 -16.04
N LEU A 24 -4.04 -19.78 -14.84
CA LEU A 24 -4.19 -21.19 -14.48
C LEU A 24 -5.44 -21.81 -15.10
N GLN A 25 -6.43 -20.99 -15.48
CA GLN A 25 -7.81 -21.43 -15.75
C GLN A 25 -8.42 -22.24 -14.59
N ASP A 26 -9.73 -22.52 -14.67
CA ASP A 26 -10.40 -23.29 -13.60
C ASP A 26 -9.86 -24.71 -13.46
N SER A 27 -9.41 -25.30 -14.56
CA SER A 27 -8.79 -26.63 -14.58
C SER A 27 -7.46 -26.65 -13.84
N GLY A 28 -6.62 -25.63 -14.00
CA GLY A 28 -5.34 -25.52 -13.29
C GLY A 28 -5.52 -25.29 -11.80
N VAL A 29 -6.50 -24.46 -11.40
CA VAL A 29 -6.82 -24.26 -9.97
C VAL A 29 -7.35 -25.55 -9.34
N LYS A 30 -8.21 -26.30 -10.04
CA LYS A 30 -8.68 -27.62 -9.59
C LYS A 30 -7.55 -28.62 -9.41
N LEU A 31 -6.59 -28.66 -10.33
CA LEU A 31 -5.42 -29.53 -10.17
C LEU A 31 -4.55 -29.09 -9.00
N LEU A 32 -4.37 -27.77 -8.83
CA LEU A 32 -3.61 -27.21 -7.71
C LEU A 32 -4.27 -27.54 -6.37
N SER A 33 -5.60 -27.47 -6.27
CA SER A 33 -6.33 -27.74 -5.03
C SER A 33 -6.15 -29.16 -4.52
N GLU A 34 -6.05 -30.15 -5.42
CA GLU A 34 -5.73 -31.52 -5.02
C GLU A 34 -4.37 -31.63 -4.33
N GLY A 35 -3.41 -30.80 -4.72
CA GLY A 35 -2.10 -30.71 -4.07
C GLY A 35 -2.18 -29.99 -2.74
N LEU A 36 -2.94 -28.89 -2.67
CA LEU A 36 -3.14 -28.10 -1.46
C LEU A 36 -3.86 -28.88 -0.34
N GLN A 37 -4.74 -29.80 -0.71
CA GLN A 37 -5.47 -30.67 0.21
C GLN A 37 -4.67 -31.89 0.68
N SER A 38 -3.46 -32.11 0.13
CA SER A 38 -2.59 -33.20 0.60
C SER A 38 -2.15 -32.94 2.04
N PRO A 39 -2.17 -33.96 2.93
CA PRO A 39 -1.62 -33.82 4.28
C PRO A 39 -0.11 -33.54 4.29
N ASP A 40 0.59 -33.89 3.21
CA ASP A 40 2.01 -33.61 3.02
C ASP A 40 2.29 -32.18 2.52
N CYS A 41 1.24 -31.42 2.15
CA CYS A 41 1.39 -30.06 1.65
C CYS A 41 1.84 -29.12 2.78
N LYS A 42 2.97 -28.46 2.57
CA LYS A 42 3.56 -27.51 3.51
C LYS A 42 3.37 -26.05 3.11
N LEU A 43 2.62 -25.79 2.03
CA LEU A 43 2.41 -24.45 1.48
C LEU A 43 1.62 -23.58 2.45
N GLU A 44 2.18 -22.42 2.80
CA GLU A 44 1.60 -21.45 3.73
C GLU A 44 1.10 -20.20 3.00
N THR A 45 1.73 -19.83 1.88
CA THR A 45 1.37 -18.65 1.08
C THR A 45 1.04 -19.03 -0.34
N LEU A 46 -0.15 -18.62 -0.80
CA LEU A 46 -0.59 -18.79 -2.18
C LEU A 46 -1.07 -17.45 -2.75
N GLY A 47 -0.44 -17.02 -3.84
CA GLY A 47 -1.01 -16.04 -4.76
C GLY A 47 -1.50 -16.76 -6.01
N CYS A 48 -2.71 -16.50 -6.49
CA CYS A 48 -3.18 -17.09 -7.75
C CYS A 48 -4.17 -16.20 -8.48
N GLN A 49 -4.17 -16.32 -9.80
CA GLN A 49 -5.23 -15.78 -10.64
C GLN A 49 -6.42 -16.74 -10.61
N LEU A 50 -7.64 -16.20 -10.52
CA LEU A 50 -8.88 -16.97 -10.39
C LEU A 50 -9.98 -16.41 -11.28
N SER A 51 -10.87 -17.32 -11.71
CA SER A 51 -12.23 -16.99 -12.07
C SER A 51 -13.17 -17.22 -10.87
N THR A 52 -14.40 -16.71 -10.91
CA THR A 52 -15.44 -16.99 -9.90
C THR A 52 -15.68 -18.50 -9.70
N GLY A 53 -15.60 -19.32 -10.77
CA GLY A 53 -15.79 -20.78 -10.70
C GLY A 53 -14.72 -21.48 -9.86
N SER A 54 -13.53 -20.89 -9.77
CA SER A 54 -12.42 -21.40 -8.97
C SER A 54 -12.54 -21.08 -7.47
N CYS A 55 -13.43 -20.18 -7.06
CA CYS A 55 -13.65 -19.85 -5.64
C CYS A 55 -14.24 -21.02 -4.85
N GLU A 56 -15.12 -21.83 -5.46
CA GLU A 56 -15.70 -23.02 -4.82
C GLU A 56 -14.62 -24.08 -4.54
N VAL A 57 -13.68 -24.22 -5.47
CA VAL A 57 -12.53 -25.12 -5.34
C VAL A 57 -11.65 -24.69 -4.18
N LEU A 58 -11.29 -23.40 -4.09
CA LEU A 58 -10.50 -22.89 -2.96
C LEU A 58 -11.25 -22.92 -1.64
N SER A 59 -12.55 -22.68 -1.64
CA SER A 59 -13.41 -22.86 -0.46
C SER A 59 -13.26 -24.29 0.09
N SER A 60 -13.22 -25.29 -0.79
CA SER A 60 -12.98 -26.69 -0.41
C SER A 60 -11.58 -26.92 0.18
N VAL A 61 -10.55 -26.20 -0.30
CA VAL A 61 -9.20 -26.23 0.30
C VAL A 61 -9.23 -25.66 1.71
N LEU A 62 -9.91 -24.53 1.93
CA LEU A 62 -10.03 -23.87 3.23
C LEU A 62 -10.86 -24.69 4.25
N LYS A 63 -11.81 -25.51 3.75
CA LYS A 63 -12.55 -26.49 4.58
C LYS A 63 -11.70 -27.69 4.99
N SER A 64 -10.54 -27.91 4.35
CA SER A 64 -9.66 -29.03 4.61
C SER A 64 -8.57 -28.66 5.62
N PRO A 65 -7.99 -29.63 6.37
CA PRO A 65 -6.85 -29.37 7.24
C PRO A 65 -5.60 -29.05 6.40
N SER A 66 -5.48 -27.79 5.98
CA SER A 66 -4.37 -27.27 5.18
C SER A 66 -3.39 -26.48 6.05
N CYS A 67 -2.19 -26.23 5.51
CA CYS A 67 -1.19 -25.35 6.12
C CYS A 67 -1.33 -23.89 5.67
N LEU A 68 -2.33 -23.57 4.83
CA LEU A 68 -2.43 -22.27 4.16
C LEU A 68 -2.82 -21.18 5.18
N LYS A 69 -1.96 -20.17 5.29
CA LYS A 69 -2.12 -19.01 6.17
C LYS A 69 -2.33 -17.70 5.41
N VAL A 70 -1.78 -17.59 4.20
CA VAL A 70 -1.84 -16.38 3.38
C VAL A 70 -2.41 -16.73 2.02
N LEU A 71 -3.49 -16.06 1.64
CA LEU A 71 -4.12 -16.21 0.33
C LEU A 71 -4.29 -14.83 -0.32
N ILE A 72 -3.57 -14.61 -1.41
CA ILE A 72 -3.56 -13.34 -2.15
C ILE A 72 -4.29 -13.54 -3.48
N LEU A 73 -5.49 -12.98 -3.58
CA LEU A 73 -6.35 -13.07 -4.75
C LEU A 73 -6.54 -11.72 -5.45
N ASN A 74 -5.64 -10.77 -5.19
CA ASN A 74 -5.71 -9.43 -5.74
C ASN A 74 -5.80 -9.44 -7.28
N ASN A 75 -6.50 -8.46 -7.85
CA ASN A 75 -6.67 -8.25 -9.30
C ASN A 75 -7.41 -9.40 -10.02
N ASN A 76 -8.30 -10.11 -9.34
CA ASN A 76 -9.18 -11.11 -9.94
C ASN A 76 -10.62 -10.61 -9.95
N ASP A 77 -11.34 -10.71 -11.07
CA ASP A 77 -12.77 -10.33 -11.15
C ASP A 77 -13.67 -11.36 -10.42
N LEU A 78 -13.58 -11.41 -9.10
CA LEU A 78 -14.29 -12.38 -8.27
C LEU A 78 -15.76 -12.00 -8.10
N GLN A 79 -16.04 -10.70 -8.05
CA GLN A 79 -17.34 -10.12 -7.72
C GLN A 79 -17.84 -10.61 -6.34
N ASP A 80 -19.03 -10.19 -5.95
CA ASP A 80 -19.62 -10.60 -4.66
C ASP A 80 -19.90 -12.10 -4.58
N SER A 81 -20.16 -12.75 -5.73
CA SER A 81 -20.39 -14.19 -5.81
C SER A 81 -19.14 -15.00 -5.47
N GLY A 82 -17.95 -14.56 -5.89
CA GLY A 82 -16.69 -15.21 -5.55
C GLY A 82 -16.40 -15.15 -4.05
N VAL A 83 -16.61 -14.00 -3.42
CA VAL A 83 -16.45 -13.84 -1.95
C VAL A 83 -17.47 -14.69 -1.20
N LYS A 84 -18.71 -14.74 -1.69
CA LYS A 84 -19.75 -15.62 -1.13
C LYS A 84 -19.31 -17.10 -1.12
N LEU A 85 -18.75 -17.60 -2.23
CA LEU A 85 -18.26 -18.98 -2.30
C LEU A 85 -17.08 -19.23 -1.35
N LEU A 86 -16.13 -18.30 -1.27
CA LEU A 86 -14.98 -18.39 -0.36
C LEU A 86 -15.40 -18.35 1.12
N SER A 87 -16.47 -17.62 1.44
CA SER A 87 -16.91 -17.42 2.83
C SER A 87 -17.25 -18.71 3.57
N GLU A 88 -17.78 -19.71 2.87
CA GLU A 88 -18.07 -21.01 3.47
C GLU A 88 -16.80 -21.73 3.94
N GLY A 89 -15.69 -21.54 3.23
CA GLY A 89 -14.39 -22.09 3.61
C GLY A 89 -13.74 -21.27 4.71
N LEU A 90 -13.85 -19.93 4.64
CA LEU A 90 -13.33 -19.03 5.68
C LEU A 90 -13.99 -19.23 7.05
N GLN A 91 -15.26 -19.62 7.08
CA GLN A 91 -16.01 -19.93 8.31
C GLN A 91 -15.79 -21.37 8.81
N SER A 92 -15.03 -22.20 8.09
CA SER A 92 -14.72 -23.56 8.53
C SER A 92 -13.85 -23.52 9.80
N PRO A 93 -14.13 -24.37 10.81
CA PRO A 93 -13.27 -24.48 11.99
C PRO A 93 -11.85 -24.97 11.67
N ASP A 94 -11.66 -25.63 10.53
CA ASP A 94 -10.36 -26.11 10.05
C ASP A 94 -9.57 -25.04 9.28
N CYS A 95 -10.18 -23.88 9.00
CA CYS A 95 -9.54 -22.80 8.26
C CYS A 95 -8.50 -22.09 9.13
N LYS A 96 -7.23 -22.16 8.71
CA LYS A 96 -6.09 -21.52 9.38
C LYS A 96 -5.64 -20.23 8.72
N LEU A 97 -6.46 -19.67 7.82
CA LEU A 97 -6.09 -18.49 7.06
C LEU A 97 -6.00 -17.28 7.98
N GLU A 98 -4.84 -16.61 7.96
CA GLU A 98 -4.53 -15.41 8.75
C GLU A 98 -4.57 -14.14 7.89
N THR A 99 -4.19 -14.22 6.61
CA THR A 99 -4.17 -13.07 5.69
C THR A 99 -4.96 -13.39 4.43
N LEU A 100 -5.88 -12.49 4.08
CA LEU A 100 -6.67 -12.54 2.85
C LEU A 100 -6.52 -11.23 2.04
N GLY A 101 -5.98 -11.35 0.84
CA GLY A 101 -5.90 -10.27 -0.15
C GLY A 101 -7.03 -10.36 -1.17
N LEU A 102 -7.84 -9.31 -1.26
CA LEU A 102 -8.96 -9.16 -2.20
C LEU A 102 -8.95 -7.76 -2.85
N GLU A 103 -7.77 -7.18 -3.02
CA GLU A 103 -7.61 -5.88 -3.66
C GLU A 103 -8.02 -5.94 -5.14
N ARG A 104 -8.75 -4.93 -5.64
CA ARG A 104 -9.19 -4.85 -7.05
C ARG A 104 -9.89 -6.12 -7.51
N CYS A 105 -10.83 -6.62 -6.71
CA CYS A 105 -11.58 -7.84 -7.01
C CYS A 105 -13.01 -7.62 -7.52
N ASN A 106 -13.34 -6.38 -7.92
CA ASN A 106 -14.66 -5.94 -8.36
C ASN A 106 -15.75 -6.20 -7.29
N LEU A 107 -15.39 -5.97 -6.03
CA LEU A 107 -16.28 -6.18 -4.89
C LEU A 107 -17.16 -4.96 -4.65
N SER A 108 -18.38 -5.20 -4.19
CA SER A 108 -19.31 -4.17 -3.74
C SER A 108 -19.58 -4.28 -2.23
N SER A 109 -20.52 -3.47 -1.72
CA SER A 109 -21.01 -3.62 -0.35
C SER A 109 -21.62 -5.01 -0.06
N GLY A 110 -22.05 -5.76 -1.08
CA GLY A 110 -22.53 -7.14 -0.90
C GLY A 110 -21.47 -8.07 -0.33
N SER A 111 -20.22 -7.96 -0.80
CA SER A 111 -19.08 -8.69 -0.23
C SER A 111 -18.83 -8.34 1.24
N CYS A 112 -19.08 -7.09 1.63
CA CYS A 112 -18.90 -6.63 3.01
C CYS A 112 -19.88 -7.30 3.98
N GLU A 113 -21.12 -7.57 3.58
CA GLU A 113 -22.09 -8.32 4.38
C GLU A 113 -21.62 -9.76 4.61
N VAL A 114 -21.12 -10.41 3.56
CA VAL A 114 -20.57 -11.77 3.62
C VAL A 114 -19.34 -11.81 4.54
N LEU A 115 -18.39 -10.90 4.35
CA LEU A 115 -17.17 -10.82 5.16
C LEU A 115 -17.47 -10.45 6.62
N SER A 116 -18.49 -9.64 6.87
CA SER A 116 -18.98 -9.37 8.23
C SER A 116 -19.40 -10.66 8.94
N SER A 117 -20.06 -11.59 8.23
CA SER A 117 -20.42 -12.91 8.77
C SER A 117 -19.19 -13.78 9.06
N VAL A 118 -18.14 -13.69 8.23
CA VAL A 118 -16.85 -14.36 8.48
C VAL A 118 -16.19 -13.82 9.75
N LEU A 119 -16.17 -12.50 9.93
CA LEU A 119 -15.56 -11.85 11.10
C LEU A 119 -16.34 -12.08 12.41
N LYS A 120 -17.65 -12.34 12.31
CA LYS A 120 -18.49 -12.77 13.46
C LYS A 120 -18.23 -14.20 13.89
N SER A 121 -17.61 -15.01 13.03
CA SER A 121 -17.31 -16.42 13.29
C SER A 121 -15.92 -16.57 13.91
N PRO A 122 -15.64 -17.63 14.70
CA PRO A 122 -14.32 -17.88 15.26
C PRO A 122 -13.32 -18.24 14.13
N SER A 123 -12.74 -17.21 13.52
CA SER A 123 -11.77 -17.34 12.43
C SER A 123 -10.35 -17.06 12.92
N CYS A 124 -9.37 -17.46 12.11
CA CYS A 124 -7.95 -17.15 12.29
C CYS A 124 -7.53 -15.85 11.61
N LEU A 125 -8.46 -15.15 10.93
CA LEU A 125 -8.15 -14.02 10.07
C LEU A 125 -7.68 -12.81 10.89
N LYS A 126 -6.46 -12.35 10.62
CA LYS A 126 -5.81 -11.21 11.24
C LYS A 126 -5.63 -10.05 10.26
N GLU A 127 -5.57 -10.31 8.97
CA GLU A 127 -5.35 -9.29 7.95
C GLU A 127 -6.31 -9.45 6.77
N LEU A 128 -6.96 -8.35 6.42
CA LEU A 128 -7.90 -8.28 5.32
C LEU A 128 -7.61 -7.03 4.48
N ASN A 129 -7.24 -7.25 3.22
CA ASN A 129 -7.04 -6.18 2.25
C ASN A 129 -8.19 -6.16 1.24
N LEU A 130 -8.99 -5.09 1.26
CA LEU A 130 -10.10 -4.85 0.33
C LEU A 130 -9.87 -3.63 -0.56
N GLY A 131 -8.63 -3.15 -0.65
CA GLY A 131 -8.31 -1.91 -1.37
C GLY A 131 -8.78 -1.88 -2.82
N ASP A 132 -9.07 -0.69 -3.32
CA ASP A 132 -9.51 -0.43 -4.70
C ASP A 132 -10.73 -1.27 -5.14
N ASN A 133 -11.69 -1.47 -4.23
CA ASN A 133 -13.02 -2.03 -4.55
C ASN A 133 -14.13 -0.97 -4.31
N ASP A 134 -15.23 -1.04 -5.04
CA ASP A 134 -16.34 -0.07 -4.93
C ASP A 134 -17.27 -0.38 -3.75
N LEU A 135 -16.73 -0.35 -2.53
CA LEU A 135 -17.45 -0.73 -1.31
C LEU A 135 -18.41 0.36 -0.82
N GLN A 136 -18.04 1.62 -1.03
CA GLN A 136 -18.76 2.81 -0.56
C GLN A 136 -18.98 2.80 0.97
N ASP A 137 -19.71 3.80 1.48
CA ASP A 137 -19.99 3.90 2.92
C ASP A 137 -20.87 2.75 3.44
N SER A 138 -21.71 2.15 2.58
CA SER A 138 -22.53 1.00 2.94
C SER A 138 -21.68 -0.23 3.26
N GLY A 139 -20.56 -0.44 2.55
CA GLY A 139 -19.64 -1.53 2.83
C GLY A 139 -19.02 -1.45 4.22
N VAL A 140 -18.52 -0.27 4.61
CA VAL A 140 -17.95 -0.03 5.95
C VAL A 140 -19.02 -0.22 7.04
N LYS A 141 -20.24 0.25 6.80
CA LYS A 141 -21.37 0.03 7.70
C LYS A 141 -21.63 -1.46 7.92
N LEU A 142 -21.65 -2.27 6.87
CA LEU A 142 -21.87 -3.72 6.97
C LEU A 142 -20.71 -4.45 7.67
N LEU A 143 -19.46 -4.09 7.37
CA LEU A 143 -18.28 -4.64 8.03
C LEU A 143 -18.24 -4.33 9.53
N SER A 144 -18.80 -3.19 9.95
CA SER A 144 -18.73 -2.73 11.34
C SER A 144 -19.28 -3.73 12.35
N GLU A 145 -20.37 -4.42 12.01
CA GLU A 145 -20.96 -5.43 12.88
C GLU A 145 -20.03 -6.63 13.11
N GLY A 146 -19.22 -6.99 12.10
CA GLY A 146 -18.23 -8.05 12.21
C GLY A 146 -16.98 -7.60 12.95
N LEU A 147 -16.51 -6.37 12.69
CA LEU A 147 -15.35 -5.79 13.37
C LEU A 147 -15.58 -5.56 14.87
N GLN A 148 -16.82 -5.33 15.29
CA GLN A 148 -17.22 -5.16 16.69
C GLN A 148 -17.59 -6.49 17.38
N SER A 149 -17.54 -7.61 16.65
CA SER A 149 -17.79 -8.93 17.25
C SER A 149 -16.69 -9.29 18.26
N PRO A 150 -17.02 -9.85 19.43
CA PRO A 150 -16.00 -10.31 20.39
C PRO A 150 -15.11 -11.44 19.85
N ASP A 151 -15.58 -12.17 18.82
CA ASP A 151 -14.82 -13.23 18.17
C ASP A 151 -13.88 -12.72 17.07
N CYS A 152 -13.97 -11.44 16.70
CA CYS A 152 -13.15 -10.84 15.65
C CYS A 152 -11.71 -10.65 16.11
N LYS A 153 -10.77 -11.26 15.39
CA LYS A 153 -9.32 -11.20 15.65
C LYS A 153 -8.57 -10.34 14.64
N LEU A 154 -9.29 -9.57 13.82
CA LEU A 154 -8.69 -8.78 12.75
C LEU A 154 -7.82 -7.66 13.34
N GLU A 155 -6.53 -7.68 12.99
CA GLU A 155 -5.53 -6.71 13.42
C GLU A 155 -5.24 -5.67 12.33
N THR A 156 -5.36 -6.05 11.05
CA THR A 156 -5.08 -5.17 9.91
C THR A 156 -6.25 -5.14 8.94
N LEU A 157 -6.75 -3.94 8.66
CA LEU A 157 -7.79 -3.70 7.68
C LEU A 157 -7.34 -2.63 6.68
N ARG A 158 -7.34 -2.97 5.38
CA ARG A 158 -7.05 -2.02 4.31
C ARG A 158 -8.28 -1.77 3.46
N LEU A 159 -8.69 -0.50 3.38
CA LEU A 159 -9.86 0.01 2.67
C LEU A 159 -9.49 1.22 1.78
N TRP A 160 -8.23 1.30 1.36
CA TRP A 160 -7.79 2.40 0.52
C TRP A 160 -8.48 2.34 -0.85
N GLY A 161 -8.82 3.49 -1.44
CA GLY A 161 -9.47 3.53 -2.76
C GLY A 161 -10.90 2.96 -2.80
N CYS A 162 -11.56 2.79 -1.65
CA CYS A 162 -12.88 2.15 -1.57
C CYS A 162 -14.10 3.08 -1.78
N LYS A 163 -13.88 4.30 -2.28
CA LYS A 163 -14.88 5.38 -2.42
C LYS A 163 -15.58 5.73 -1.10
N LEU A 164 -14.82 5.72 -0.01
CA LEU A 164 -15.31 6.09 1.32
C LEU A 164 -15.42 7.61 1.45
N SER A 165 -16.39 8.05 2.24
CA SER A 165 -16.58 9.45 2.60
C SER A 165 -16.50 9.65 4.13
N THR A 166 -16.78 10.87 4.57
CA THR A 166 -16.92 11.25 5.99
C THR A 166 -17.88 10.34 6.78
N ARG A 167 -18.90 9.76 6.14
CA ARG A 167 -19.83 8.83 6.79
C ARG A 167 -19.16 7.55 7.25
N SER A 168 -18.21 7.04 6.46
CA SER A 168 -17.40 5.88 6.87
C SER A 168 -16.56 6.18 8.11
N CYS A 169 -16.05 7.42 8.24
CA CYS A 169 -15.28 7.83 9.41
C CYS A 169 -16.10 7.81 10.71
N GLU A 170 -17.40 8.12 10.67
CA GLU A 170 -18.29 8.02 11.84
C GLU A 170 -18.40 6.56 12.32
N VAL A 171 -18.61 5.63 11.37
CA VAL A 171 -18.69 4.19 11.65
C VAL A 171 -17.35 3.66 12.17
N LEU A 172 -16.24 4.00 11.52
CA LEU A 172 -14.89 3.60 11.94
C LEU A 172 -14.53 4.16 13.32
N SER A 173 -14.93 5.39 13.63
CA SER A 173 -14.78 5.98 14.96
C SER A 173 -15.50 5.14 16.02
N SER A 174 -16.70 4.63 15.73
CA SER A 174 -17.41 3.73 16.65
C SER A 174 -16.69 2.39 16.87
N ILE A 175 -16.03 1.84 15.84
CA ILE A 175 -15.21 0.62 15.94
C ILE A 175 -13.98 0.89 16.82
N LEU A 176 -13.30 2.02 16.64
CA LEU A 176 -12.13 2.40 17.44
C LEU A 176 -12.45 2.68 18.92
N ARG A 177 -13.70 3.07 19.22
CA ARG A 177 -14.21 3.21 20.59
C ARG A 177 -14.63 1.89 21.25
N SER A 178 -14.69 0.81 20.47
CA SER A 178 -15.06 -0.52 20.97
C SER A 178 -13.81 -1.37 21.26
N PRO A 179 -13.90 -2.38 22.13
CA PRO A 179 -12.78 -3.29 22.40
C PRO A 179 -12.51 -4.19 21.18
N SER A 180 -11.81 -3.63 20.18
CA SER A 180 -11.41 -4.33 18.96
C SER A 180 -9.95 -4.81 19.03
N CYS A 181 -9.58 -5.70 18.11
CA CYS A 181 -8.21 -6.16 17.90
C CYS A 181 -7.43 -5.31 16.88
N LEU A 182 -8.06 -4.30 16.29
CA LEU A 182 -7.53 -3.56 15.15
C LEU A 182 -6.32 -2.70 15.56
N LYS A 183 -5.18 -2.93 14.89
CA LYS A 183 -3.90 -2.25 15.08
C LYS A 183 -3.48 -1.43 13.85
N GLU A 184 -3.84 -1.85 12.65
CA GLU A 184 -3.56 -1.12 11.41
C GLU A 184 -4.85 -0.86 10.63
N LEU A 185 -5.05 0.40 10.24
CA LEU A 185 -6.14 0.84 9.39
C LEU A 185 -5.59 1.71 8.26
N ASP A 186 -5.81 1.25 7.02
CA ASP A 186 -5.46 2.00 5.82
C ASP A 186 -6.72 2.52 5.12
N LEU A 187 -6.88 3.85 5.09
CA LEU A 187 -7.99 4.54 4.46
C LEU A 187 -7.54 5.45 3.31
N GLY A 188 -6.29 5.30 2.84
CA GLY A 188 -5.75 6.18 1.82
C GLY A 188 -6.58 6.23 0.54
N HIS A 189 -6.39 7.26 -0.27
CA HIS A 189 -7.09 7.43 -1.54
C HIS A 189 -8.63 7.38 -1.41
N ASN A 190 -9.17 7.91 -0.30
CA ASN A 190 -10.60 8.12 -0.09
C ASN A 190 -10.88 9.60 0.20
N ASP A 191 -12.00 10.15 -0.27
CA ASP A 191 -12.35 11.57 -0.09
C ASP A 191 -12.94 11.83 1.31
N LEU A 192 -12.09 11.73 2.33
CA LEU A 192 -12.48 11.83 3.73
C LEU A 192 -12.60 13.26 4.22
N GLN A 193 -11.78 14.17 3.69
CA GLN A 193 -11.73 15.58 4.07
C GLN A 193 -11.41 15.79 5.58
N ASP A 194 -11.29 17.05 6.00
CA ASP A 194 -10.97 17.37 7.40
C ASP A 194 -12.06 16.93 8.39
N SER A 195 -13.32 16.90 7.95
CA SER A 195 -14.44 16.44 8.78
C SER A 195 -14.37 14.94 9.05
N GLY A 196 -13.85 14.12 8.14
CA GLY A 196 -13.60 12.70 8.36
C GLY A 196 -12.53 12.48 9.43
N VAL A 197 -11.43 13.24 9.37
CA VAL A 197 -10.36 13.19 10.40
C VAL A 197 -10.88 13.63 11.76
N LYS A 198 -11.74 14.65 11.81
CA LYS A 198 -12.42 15.07 13.04
C LYS A 198 -13.21 13.92 13.68
N LEU A 199 -14.01 13.20 12.89
CA LEU A 199 -14.77 12.05 13.39
C LEU A 199 -13.86 10.91 13.86
N LEU A 200 -12.82 10.57 13.09
CA LEU A 200 -11.85 9.54 13.47
C LEU A 200 -11.12 9.90 14.77
N SER A 201 -10.83 11.18 15.00
CA SER A 201 -10.12 11.64 16.20
C SER A 201 -10.84 11.28 17.51
N GLU A 202 -12.18 11.28 17.50
CA GLU A 202 -12.99 10.88 18.65
C GLU A 202 -12.78 9.40 19.01
N GLY A 203 -12.53 8.55 18.00
CA GLY A 203 -12.20 7.14 18.18
C GLY A 203 -10.75 6.93 18.60
N LEU A 204 -9.82 7.66 17.99
CA LEU A 204 -8.39 7.58 18.30
C LEU A 204 -8.05 8.00 19.73
N GLN A 205 -8.82 8.93 20.30
CA GLN A 205 -8.67 9.41 21.68
C GLN A 205 -9.38 8.53 22.71
N SER A 206 -10.06 7.47 22.28
CA SER A 206 -10.70 6.53 23.21
C SER A 206 -9.65 5.72 23.97
N PRO A 207 -9.83 5.48 25.29
CA PRO A 207 -8.99 4.53 26.02
C PRO A 207 -9.12 3.09 25.47
N ASP A 208 -10.26 2.81 24.82
CA ASP A 208 -10.59 1.65 23.97
C ASP A 208 -9.58 1.34 22.85
N CYS A 209 -8.99 2.41 22.30
CA CYS A 209 -8.35 2.36 21.00
C CYS A 209 -6.95 1.74 21.07
N LYS A 210 -6.76 0.66 20.29
CA LYS A 210 -5.49 -0.06 20.15
C LYS A 210 -4.79 0.19 18.82
N LEU A 211 -5.28 1.16 18.03
CA LEU A 211 -4.76 1.43 16.70
C LEU A 211 -3.33 1.99 16.80
N GLU A 212 -2.38 1.30 16.19
CA GLU A 212 -0.96 1.65 16.15
C GLU A 212 -0.56 2.31 14.83
N THR A 213 -1.21 1.94 13.73
CA THR A 213 -0.93 2.47 12.40
C THR A 213 -2.21 3.00 11.76
N LEU A 214 -2.19 4.27 11.35
CA LEU A 214 -3.24 4.90 10.59
C LEU A 214 -2.67 5.51 9.31
N LYS A 215 -3.23 5.13 8.16
CA LYS A 215 -2.84 5.68 6.87
C LYS A 215 -4.01 6.46 6.26
N LEU A 216 -3.77 7.73 5.97
CA LEU A 216 -4.71 8.72 5.42
C LEU A 216 -4.10 9.43 4.21
N TRP A 217 -3.26 8.73 3.44
CA TRP A 217 -2.60 9.31 2.29
C TRP A 217 -3.63 9.65 1.19
N SER A 218 -3.47 10.77 0.48
CA SER A 218 -4.39 11.18 -0.59
C SER A 218 -5.88 11.23 -0.17
N CYS A 219 -6.16 11.78 1.01
CA CYS A 219 -7.51 11.85 1.59
C CYS A 219 -8.21 13.22 1.50
N ARG A 220 -7.64 14.15 0.71
CA ARG A 220 -8.05 15.56 0.60
C ARG A 220 -8.04 16.30 1.94
N LEU A 221 -7.00 16.03 2.73
CA LEU A 221 -6.80 16.68 4.01
C LEU A 221 -6.10 18.03 3.83
N SER A 222 -6.44 18.98 4.69
CA SER A 222 -5.81 20.30 4.76
C SER A 222 -5.10 20.51 6.12
N SER A 223 -4.59 21.73 6.35
CA SER A 223 -4.07 22.14 7.66
C SER A 223 -5.10 21.99 8.80
N GLY A 224 -6.40 22.01 8.51
CA GLY A 224 -7.46 21.75 9.49
C GLY A 224 -7.38 20.35 10.11
N SER A 225 -7.07 19.32 9.30
CA SER A 225 -6.81 17.97 9.80
C SER A 225 -5.61 17.91 10.73
N CYS A 226 -4.58 18.71 10.46
CA CYS A 226 -3.36 18.75 11.27
C CYS A 226 -3.60 19.29 12.69
N GLU A 227 -4.50 20.27 12.85
CA GLU A 227 -4.90 20.77 14.17
C GLU A 227 -5.57 19.67 15.01
N VAL A 228 -6.49 18.93 14.39
CA VAL A 228 -7.19 17.81 15.03
C VAL A 228 -6.20 16.70 15.41
N LEU A 229 -5.34 16.28 14.47
CA LEU A 229 -4.35 15.23 14.70
C LEU A 229 -3.31 15.64 15.74
N SER A 230 -2.90 16.92 15.77
CA SER A 230 -2.04 17.46 16.83
C SER A 230 -2.66 17.26 18.22
N SER A 231 -3.99 17.39 18.33
CA SER A 231 -4.72 17.12 19.58
C SER A 231 -4.75 15.63 19.94
N VAL A 232 -4.87 14.74 18.95
CA VAL A 232 -4.74 13.28 19.14
C VAL A 232 -3.34 12.92 19.66
N LEU A 233 -2.29 13.47 19.06
CA LEU A 233 -0.90 13.22 19.47
C LEU A 233 -0.57 13.75 20.88
N LYS A 234 -1.30 14.76 21.37
CA LYS A 234 -1.19 15.26 22.75
C LYS A 234 -1.91 14.40 23.78
N SER A 235 -2.78 13.50 23.33
CA SER A 235 -3.56 12.62 24.21
C SER A 235 -2.89 11.24 24.33
N PRO A 236 -3.13 10.50 25.42
CA PRO A 236 -2.68 9.13 25.55
C PRO A 236 -3.31 8.25 24.46
N SER A 237 -2.56 7.98 23.39
CA SER A 237 -2.99 7.11 22.28
C SER A 237 -2.03 5.94 22.10
N CYS A 238 -2.44 4.95 21.30
CA CYS A 238 -1.58 3.83 20.88
C CYS A 238 -0.86 4.08 19.54
N LEU A 239 -1.10 5.24 18.92
CA LEU A 239 -0.68 5.52 17.55
C LEU A 239 0.84 5.71 17.48
N LYS A 240 1.49 4.87 16.68
CA LYS A 240 2.94 4.86 16.42
C LYS A 240 3.28 5.28 15.00
N LYS A 241 2.41 5.01 14.03
CA LYS A 241 2.64 5.33 12.63
C LYS A 241 1.45 6.09 12.05
N LEU A 242 1.74 7.23 11.45
CA LEU A 242 0.75 8.07 10.79
C LEU A 242 1.24 8.45 9.41
N ASP A 243 0.48 8.10 8.39
CA ASP A 243 0.76 8.48 7.01
C ASP A 243 -0.27 9.50 6.52
N LEU A 244 0.20 10.71 6.23
CA LEU A 244 -0.58 11.83 5.68
C LEU A 244 -0.06 12.25 4.30
N SER A 245 0.76 11.43 3.65
CA SER A 245 1.32 11.73 2.32
C SER A 245 0.23 12.01 1.28
N CYS A 246 0.59 12.70 0.21
CA CYS A 246 -0.30 13.11 -0.88
C CYS A 246 -1.52 13.95 -0.43
N ASN A 247 -1.41 14.71 0.66
CA ASN A 247 -2.40 15.71 1.08
C ASN A 247 -1.83 17.12 1.01
N ASP A 248 -2.68 18.13 0.82
CA ASP A 248 -2.29 19.55 0.80
C ASP A 248 -2.32 20.14 2.21
N LEU A 249 -1.38 19.68 3.05
CA LEU A 249 -1.33 20.07 4.46
C LEU A 249 -0.81 21.50 4.67
N GLN A 250 -0.07 22.03 3.69
CA GLN A 250 0.69 23.29 3.77
C GLN A 250 1.73 23.32 4.91
N ASP A 251 2.64 24.29 4.88
CA ASP A 251 3.63 24.50 5.95
C ASP A 251 2.96 24.74 7.32
N SER A 252 1.79 25.39 7.31
CA SER A 252 0.97 25.64 8.49
C SER A 252 0.49 24.34 9.15
N GLY A 253 0.08 23.34 8.36
CA GLY A 253 -0.33 22.03 8.88
C GLY A 253 0.83 21.28 9.52
N VAL A 254 1.99 21.23 8.86
CA VAL A 254 3.19 20.59 9.43
C VAL A 254 3.60 21.27 10.74
N LYS A 255 3.53 22.61 10.80
CA LYS A 255 3.78 23.37 12.03
C LYS A 255 2.78 23.00 13.15
N LEU A 256 1.51 22.79 12.84
CA LEU A 256 0.52 22.35 13.84
C LEU A 256 0.82 20.95 14.39
N LEU A 257 1.24 20.02 13.52
CA LEU A 257 1.64 18.66 13.94
C LEU A 257 2.86 18.68 14.86
N SER A 258 3.82 19.58 14.64
CA SER A 258 5.01 19.71 15.49
C SER A 258 4.68 19.91 16.98
N GLY A 259 3.62 20.67 17.28
CA GLY A 259 3.17 20.86 18.66
C GLY A 259 2.58 19.61 19.30
N GLY A 260 2.07 18.67 18.50
CA GLY A 260 1.60 17.36 18.97
C GLY A 260 2.77 16.40 19.20
N LEU A 261 3.74 16.38 18.29
CA LEU A 261 4.95 15.55 18.38
C LEU A 261 5.84 15.90 19.59
N GLN A 262 5.82 17.16 20.03
CA GLN A 262 6.53 17.61 21.22
C GLN A 262 5.86 17.22 22.54
N SER A 263 4.64 16.66 22.49
CA SER A 263 3.95 16.22 23.70
C SER A 263 4.68 15.04 24.34
N PRO A 264 4.85 15.00 25.68
CA PRO A 264 5.40 13.84 26.37
C PRO A 264 4.50 12.58 26.24
N ASP A 265 3.21 12.76 25.93
CA ASP A 265 2.26 11.67 25.73
C ASP A 265 2.26 11.12 24.29
N CYS A 266 2.97 11.78 23.37
CA CYS A 266 3.06 11.33 21.98
C CYS A 266 3.92 10.06 21.88
N LYS A 267 3.36 9.01 21.27
CA LYS A 267 4.05 7.72 21.00
C LYS A 267 4.38 7.52 19.52
N LEU A 268 4.22 8.56 18.71
CA LEU A 268 4.39 8.45 17.27
C LEU A 268 5.87 8.26 16.93
N GLU A 269 6.20 7.13 16.33
CA GLU A 269 7.54 6.75 15.89
C GLU A 269 7.80 7.16 14.43
N THR A 270 6.75 7.16 13.61
CA THR A 270 6.83 7.46 12.18
C THR A 270 5.70 8.38 11.76
N LEU A 271 6.08 9.52 11.17
CA LEU A 271 5.17 10.42 10.46
C LEU A 271 5.60 10.52 9.00
N CYS A 272 4.73 10.12 8.08
CA CYS A 272 4.92 10.33 6.65
C CYS A 272 4.09 11.54 6.21
N THR A 273 4.77 12.56 5.68
CA THR A 273 4.15 13.69 4.98
C THR A 273 4.87 13.85 3.64
N SER A 274 4.14 14.12 2.57
CA SER A 274 4.75 14.48 1.28
C SER A 274 4.81 15.99 1.12
N GLU A 275 5.86 16.53 0.50
CA GLU A 275 5.85 17.88 -0.04
C GLU A 275 5.04 17.93 -1.36
N ALA A 276 3.73 17.71 -1.28
CA ALA A 276 2.84 18.13 -2.35
C ALA A 276 2.52 19.61 -2.11
N SER A 277 3.36 20.50 -2.65
CA SER A 277 3.24 21.96 -2.67
C SER A 277 3.89 22.74 -1.52
N ILE A 278 5.23 22.76 -1.45
CA ILE A 278 5.93 23.96 -0.95
C ILE A 278 6.00 24.97 -2.09
N SER A 279 4.88 25.64 -2.38
CA SER A 279 4.89 26.89 -3.14
C SER A 279 4.64 28.04 -2.17
N GLY A 280 5.70 28.53 -1.55
CA GLY A 280 5.59 29.64 -0.61
C GLY A 280 6.96 30.05 -0.11
N SER A 281 7.52 31.08 -0.73
CA SER A 281 8.68 31.78 -0.23
C SER A 281 8.47 32.17 1.25
N ILE A 282 9.25 31.60 2.16
CA ILE A 282 9.53 32.31 3.42
C ILE A 282 10.44 33.47 3.02
N VAL A 283 9.84 34.64 2.78
CA VAL A 283 10.58 35.90 2.87
C VAL A 283 10.94 36.04 4.35
N GLY A 284 12.16 35.63 4.71
CA GLY A 284 12.77 36.12 5.93
C GLY A 284 12.97 37.63 5.78
N ASP A 285 12.71 38.37 6.85
CA ASP A 285 13.19 39.75 7.00
C ASP A 285 14.72 39.74 6.95
N GLU A 286 15.27 39.75 5.74
CA GLU A 286 16.56 40.29 5.29
C GLU A 286 16.76 39.84 3.84
N GLY A 287 16.49 40.76 2.91
CA GLY A 287 16.35 40.48 1.49
C GLY A 287 17.57 39.82 0.85
N THR A 288 17.43 38.57 0.43
CA THR A 288 18.15 37.99 -0.71
C THR A 288 17.24 37.02 -1.46
N THR A 289 17.04 37.28 -2.76
CA THR A 289 16.25 36.47 -3.68
C THR A 289 17.15 35.43 -4.32
N LEU A 290 16.84 34.14 -4.16
CA LEU A 290 17.45 33.04 -4.92
C LEU A 290 16.35 32.18 -5.54
N GLY A 291 16.42 32.04 -6.87
CA GLY A 291 15.35 31.52 -7.71
C GLY A 291 15.00 30.04 -7.47
N SER A 292 13.71 29.78 -7.60
CA SER A 292 13.08 28.45 -7.55
C SER A 292 13.64 27.50 -8.63
N LYS A 293 14.02 26.29 -8.21
CA LYS A 293 13.99 25.09 -9.05
C LYS A 293 13.24 23.99 -8.32
N HIS A 294 12.23 23.44 -9.01
CA HIS A 294 11.37 22.37 -8.54
C HIS A 294 12.16 21.11 -8.20
N SER A 295 11.97 20.58 -6.99
CA SER A 295 12.29 19.19 -6.66
C SER A 295 11.26 18.67 -5.65
N THR A 296 10.65 17.53 -5.96
CA THR A 296 9.70 16.82 -5.09
C THR A 296 10.48 15.93 -4.12
N HIS A 297 10.44 16.22 -2.81
CA HIS A 297 11.06 15.39 -1.78
C HIS A 297 10.02 14.86 -0.78
N THR A 298 10.14 13.58 -0.43
CA THR A 298 9.39 12.96 0.68
C THR A 298 10.18 13.19 1.97
N SER A 299 9.57 13.82 2.97
CA SER A 299 10.17 14.00 4.29
C SER A 299 9.79 12.85 5.22
N PHE A 300 10.78 12.13 5.74
CA PHE A 300 10.59 11.14 6.81
C PHE A 300 11.03 11.74 8.14
N PHE A 301 10.16 11.69 9.14
CA PHE A 301 10.51 11.99 10.53
C PHE A 301 10.52 10.69 11.32
N SER A 302 11.68 10.37 11.91
CA SER A 302 11.80 9.28 12.89
C SER A 302 12.18 9.87 14.25
N GLN A 303 11.45 9.47 15.29
CA GLN A 303 11.75 9.90 16.66
C GLN A 303 12.64 8.83 17.32
N GLN A 304 13.88 9.19 17.68
CA GLN A 304 14.72 8.34 18.53
C GLN A 304 14.69 8.85 19.98
N HIS A 305 14.33 7.97 20.92
CA HIS A 305 14.43 8.27 22.35
C HIS A 305 15.88 8.07 22.82
N VAL A 306 16.66 9.14 22.87
CA VAL A 306 17.96 9.15 23.56
C VAL A 306 17.82 9.95 24.86
N GLN A 307 17.76 9.22 25.98
CA GLN A 307 18.09 9.67 27.34
C GLN A 307 17.65 11.12 27.69
N GLY A 308 16.34 11.39 27.60
CA GLY A 308 15.73 12.59 28.16
C GLY A 308 15.70 13.84 27.26
N ASN A 309 16.19 13.75 26.02
CA ASN A 309 15.99 14.79 25.00
C ASN A 309 15.36 14.20 23.74
N THR A 310 14.21 14.74 23.32
CA THR A 310 13.61 14.44 22.02
C THR A 310 14.39 15.17 20.94
N VAL A 311 15.15 14.43 20.12
CA VAL A 311 15.81 14.97 18.93
C VAL A 311 14.97 14.57 17.72
N LEU A 312 14.46 15.56 16.99
CA LEU A 312 13.89 15.36 15.66
C LEU A 312 15.06 15.32 14.67
N GLU A 313 15.50 14.12 14.26
CA GLU A 313 16.43 14.01 13.13
C GLU A 313 15.65 14.09 11.82
N GLY A 314 15.75 15.24 11.15
CA GLY A 314 15.30 15.38 9.77
C GLY A 314 16.37 14.82 8.83
N HIS A 315 16.08 13.74 8.13
CA HIS A 315 16.95 13.28 7.05
C HIS A 315 16.77 14.18 5.82
N LYS A 316 17.72 15.09 5.61
CA LYS A 316 17.90 15.81 4.35
C LYS A 316 18.70 14.92 3.40
N GLY A 317 18.06 14.37 2.38
CA GLY A 317 18.77 13.80 1.24
C GLY A 317 19.18 14.89 0.25
N SER A 318 20.27 15.61 0.51
CA SER A 318 20.97 16.38 -0.53
C SER A 318 22.18 15.58 -0.99
N GLY A 319 22.01 14.80 -2.06
CA GLY A 319 23.12 14.11 -2.72
C GLY A 319 23.94 15.06 -3.60
N SER A 320 24.74 15.93 -3.01
CA SER A 320 26.03 16.32 -3.60
C SER A 320 26.91 16.93 -2.51
N GLU A 321 28.06 16.28 -2.29
CA GLU A 321 29.18 16.72 -1.44
C GLU A 321 28.93 16.71 0.07
N LEU A 322 29.00 15.53 0.71
CA LEU A 322 29.71 15.30 1.99
C LEU A 322 29.65 13.85 2.54
N PHE A 323 29.24 12.85 1.75
CA PHE A 323 29.17 11.44 2.19
C PHE A 323 29.99 10.46 1.33
N VAL A 324 31.07 10.91 0.70
CA VAL A 324 31.85 10.06 -0.24
C VAL A 324 33.00 9.30 0.43
N ASP A 325 33.52 9.74 1.58
CA ASP A 325 34.79 9.16 2.08
C ASP A 325 34.62 8.04 3.13
N SER A 326 33.47 7.93 3.80
CA SER A 326 33.29 6.89 4.84
C SER A 326 32.59 5.60 4.37
N PHE A 327 31.96 5.60 3.18
CA PHE A 327 31.18 4.45 2.68
C PHE A 327 31.84 3.69 1.53
N LYS A 328 32.84 4.28 0.86
CA LYS A 328 33.56 3.64 -0.27
C LYS A 328 34.43 2.45 0.13
N SER A 329 34.79 2.28 1.40
CA SER A 329 35.67 1.17 1.81
C SER A 329 34.95 -0.16 2.02
N SER A 330 33.61 -0.20 2.04
CA SER A 330 32.88 -1.40 2.51
C SER A 330 32.08 -2.16 1.43
N LEU A 331 31.94 -1.62 0.22
CA LEU A 331 31.10 -2.20 -0.83
C LEU A 331 31.72 -1.95 -2.22
N GLY A 332 32.89 -2.53 -2.49
CA GLY A 332 33.62 -2.33 -3.75
C GLY A 332 32.80 -2.65 -5.02
N PRO A 333 32.41 -3.91 -5.28
CA PRO A 333 31.83 -4.29 -6.58
C PRO A 333 30.42 -3.73 -6.86
N VAL A 334 29.69 -3.35 -5.81
CA VAL A 334 28.31 -2.82 -5.91
C VAL A 334 28.31 -1.34 -6.34
N ALA A 335 29.37 -0.59 -5.99
CA ALA A 335 29.52 0.80 -6.37
C ALA A 335 29.74 0.99 -7.88
N GLU A 336 30.47 0.07 -8.53
CA GLU A 336 30.70 0.12 -9.98
C GLU A 336 29.41 -0.18 -10.78
N ALA A 337 28.53 -1.04 -10.28
CA ALA A 337 27.23 -1.31 -10.89
C ALA A 337 26.27 -0.11 -10.77
N LEU A 338 26.29 0.57 -9.63
CA LEU A 338 25.49 1.80 -9.40
C LEU A 338 25.96 2.97 -10.26
N ASP A 339 27.28 3.13 -10.45
CA ASP A 339 27.83 4.18 -11.34
C ASP A 339 27.45 3.96 -12.81
N VAL A 340 27.34 2.70 -13.26
CA VAL A 340 26.87 2.37 -14.61
C VAL A 340 25.38 2.68 -14.76
N VAL A 341 24.54 2.32 -13.78
CA VAL A 341 23.09 2.62 -13.79
C VAL A 341 22.82 4.12 -13.76
N MET A 342 23.53 4.87 -12.92
CA MET A 342 23.39 6.32 -12.82
C MET A 342 23.90 7.05 -14.08
N ASN A 343 24.94 6.53 -14.74
CA ASN A 343 25.38 7.05 -16.04
C ASN A 343 24.37 6.77 -17.16
N ILE A 344 23.68 5.63 -17.14
CA ILE A 344 22.61 5.31 -18.09
C ILE A 344 21.42 6.25 -17.87
N ILE A 345 21.00 6.47 -16.62
CA ILE A 345 19.90 7.38 -16.27
C ILE A 345 20.23 8.82 -16.66
N ASN A 346 21.46 9.29 -16.40
CA ASN A 346 21.90 10.63 -16.79
C ASN A 346 22.01 10.79 -18.31
N THR A 347 22.45 9.75 -19.04
CA THR A 347 22.50 9.76 -20.51
C THR A 347 21.10 9.81 -21.12
N ILE A 348 20.13 9.12 -20.51
CA ILE A 348 18.70 9.17 -20.90
C ILE A 348 18.12 10.57 -20.64
N HIS A 349 18.47 11.22 -19.53
CA HIS A 349 18.02 12.58 -19.22
C HIS A 349 18.58 13.64 -20.19
N VAL A 350 19.84 13.51 -20.61
CA VAL A 350 20.48 14.46 -21.54
C VAL A 350 19.90 14.37 -22.97
N LEU A 351 19.42 13.19 -23.39
CA LEU A 351 18.79 13.02 -24.72
C LEU A 351 17.36 13.57 -24.81
N VAL A 352 16.70 13.81 -23.67
CA VAL A 352 15.30 14.26 -23.60
C VAL A 352 15.17 15.79 -23.66
N ASP A 353 16.23 16.55 -23.33
CA ASP A 353 16.14 18.00 -23.13
C ASP A 353 16.85 18.91 -24.16
N GLY A 354 17.31 18.42 -25.32
CA GLY A 354 17.71 19.34 -26.39
C GLY A 354 18.42 18.76 -27.61
N THR A 355 17.74 18.86 -28.76
CA THR A 355 18.22 18.73 -30.16
C THR A 355 19.04 17.47 -30.55
N PRO A 356 18.63 16.72 -31.60
CA PRO A 356 19.34 15.51 -32.00
C PRO A 356 20.72 15.85 -32.60
N PRO A 357 21.76 15.00 -32.38
CA PRO A 357 22.99 15.13 -33.12
C PRO A 357 22.74 14.81 -34.60
N ALA A 358 23.22 15.69 -35.47
CA ALA A 358 23.38 15.38 -36.88
C ALA A 358 24.53 14.37 -37.06
N ASP A 359 24.32 13.43 -37.97
CA ASP A 359 25.19 12.34 -38.38
C ASP A 359 25.28 11.12 -37.46
N GLY A 360 24.85 9.99 -38.04
CA GLY A 360 24.58 8.74 -37.36
C GLY A 360 25.83 7.89 -37.15
N ALA A 361 25.96 7.41 -35.92
CA ALA A 361 26.41 6.07 -35.56
C ALA A 361 26.17 5.88 -34.06
N LEU A 362 25.18 5.07 -33.68
CA LEU A 362 25.06 4.57 -32.31
C LEU A 362 25.86 3.25 -32.19
N PRO A 363 26.66 3.03 -31.13
CA PRO A 363 27.41 1.80 -30.97
C PRO A 363 26.48 0.61 -30.73
N SER A 364 26.86 -0.55 -31.27
CA SER A 364 26.15 -1.82 -31.14
C SER A 364 26.05 -2.27 -29.67
N GLY A 365 24.91 -1.97 -29.04
CA GLY A 365 24.57 -2.37 -27.67
C GLY A 365 23.17 -1.96 -27.19
N CYS A 366 22.46 -1.09 -27.91
CA CYS A 366 21.16 -0.58 -27.49
C CYS A 366 19.99 -1.19 -28.27
N ASN A 367 19.57 -2.41 -27.90
CA ASN A 367 18.35 -3.03 -28.46
C ASN A 367 17.05 -2.65 -27.70
N LEU A 368 17.14 -1.94 -26.56
CA LEU A 368 15.96 -1.38 -25.87
C LEU A 368 15.53 -0.02 -26.44
N VAL A 369 16.47 0.77 -26.97
CA VAL A 369 16.18 2.12 -27.49
C VAL A 369 15.42 2.06 -28.83
N SER A 370 15.60 1.00 -29.62
CA SER A 370 14.89 0.80 -30.89
C SER A 370 13.40 0.51 -30.71
N GLN A 371 12.98 -0.06 -29.58
CA GLN A 371 11.55 -0.26 -29.26
C GLN A 371 10.84 1.04 -28.85
N PHE A 372 11.59 2.03 -28.35
CA PHE A 372 11.03 3.31 -27.91
C PHE A 372 10.55 4.21 -29.07
N ILE A 373 11.15 4.09 -30.26
CA ILE A 373 10.75 4.89 -31.43
C ILE A 373 9.47 4.36 -32.09
N PHE A 374 9.12 3.08 -31.90
CA PHE A 374 7.98 2.47 -32.60
C PHE A 374 6.61 2.80 -31.96
N ILE A 375 6.57 3.12 -30.66
CA ILE A 375 5.30 3.40 -29.96
C ILE A 375 4.76 4.81 -30.29
N ARG A 376 5.61 5.74 -30.74
CA ARG A 376 5.18 7.11 -31.07
C ARG A 376 4.41 7.23 -32.40
N HIS A 377 4.38 6.18 -33.23
CA HIS A 377 3.79 6.25 -34.57
C HIS A 377 2.38 5.65 -34.72
N SER A 378 1.79 5.06 -33.67
CA SER A 378 0.48 4.39 -33.75
C SER A 378 -0.70 5.06 -33.04
N SER A 379 -0.55 6.29 -32.54
CA SER A 379 -1.68 7.03 -31.92
C SER A 379 -1.89 8.44 -32.49
N GLY A 380 -1.55 8.64 -33.76
CA GLY A 380 -2.02 9.79 -34.54
C GLY A 380 -3.46 9.57 -35.00
N TYR A 381 -4.31 10.56 -34.71
CA TYR A 381 -5.72 10.72 -35.10
C TYR A 381 -6.79 10.23 -34.11
N SER A 382 -7.11 11.06 -33.11
CA SER A 382 -8.51 11.47 -32.88
C SER A 382 -8.57 12.80 -32.12
N ASN A 383 -9.54 13.63 -32.50
CA ASN A 383 -9.63 15.04 -32.17
C ASN A 383 -9.97 15.31 -30.69
N GLY A 384 -9.24 16.26 -30.10
CA GLY A 384 -9.79 17.20 -29.12
C GLY A 384 -10.16 16.67 -27.73
N VAL A 385 -9.22 16.04 -27.00
CA VAL A 385 -9.28 15.95 -25.53
C VAL A 385 -7.88 16.18 -24.97
N ASN A 386 -7.79 16.90 -23.84
CA ASN A 386 -6.56 17.29 -23.16
C ASN A 386 -5.80 16.06 -22.61
N VAL A 387 -4.73 15.62 -23.29
CA VAL A 387 -4.01 14.34 -23.05
C VAL A 387 -2.99 14.38 -21.90
N ARG A 388 -2.77 15.52 -21.23
CA ARG A 388 -1.70 15.62 -20.21
C ARG A 388 -1.93 14.81 -18.93
N GLY A 389 -3.16 14.41 -18.62
CA GLY A 389 -3.46 13.60 -17.43
C GLY A 389 -3.30 12.09 -17.61
N VAL A 390 -3.30 11.60 -18.86
CA VAL A 390 -3.18 10.16 -19.16
C VAL A 390 -1.71 9.73 -19.18
N GLN A 391 -0.82 10.62 -19.63
CA GLN A 391 0.62 10.34 -19.72
C GLN A 391 1.30 10.24 -18.35
N SER A 392 0.80 10.92 -17.32
CA SER A 392 1.35 10.82 -15.95
C SER A 392 1.00 9.49 -15.26
N VAL A 393 -0.14 8.88 -15.60
CA VAL A 393 -0.61 7.61 -15.01
C VAL A 393 0.19 6.43 -15.56
N GLU A 394 0.49 6.44 -16.86
CA GLU A 394 1.38 5.43 -17.47
C GLU A 394 2.82 5.55 -16.98
N TYR A 395 3.30 6.78 -16.72
CA TYR A 395 4.67 7.01 -16.26
C TYR A 395 4.93 6.53 -14.82
N ILE A 396 3.96 6.72 -13.91
CA ILE A 396 4.09 6.25 -12.51
C ILE A 396 3.97 4.73 -12.42
N SER A 397 3.04 4.13 -13.16
CA SER A 397 2.89 2.67 -13.25
C SER A 397 4.16 2.01 -13.84
N PHE A 398 4.77 2.65 -14.84
CA PHE A 398 6.02 2.19 -15.45
C PHE A 398 7.22 2.28 -14.50
N LEU A 399 7.35 3.35 -13.70
CA LEU A 399 8.43 3.48 -12.71
C LEU A 399 8.35 2.45 -11.59
N TYR A 400 7.14 2.09 -11.14
CA TYR A 400 6.92 1.01 -10.17
C TYR A 400 7.28 -0.36 -10.74
N THR A 401 7.00 -0.59 -12.03
CA THR A 401 7.35 -1.84 -12.71
C THR A 401 8.87 -1.95 -12.92
N LEU A 402 9.52 -0.85 -13.33
CA LEU A 402 10.98 -0.78 -13.50
C LEU A 402 11.72 -0.94 -12.17
N SER A 403 11.17 -0.44 -11.06
CA SER A 403 11.69 -0.64 -9.71
C SER A 403 11.64 -2.12 -9.31
N ALA A 404 10.53 -2.80 -9.58
CA ALA A 404 10.36 -4.22 -9.26
C ALA A 404 11.29 -5.11 -10.10
N ASP A 405 11.44 -4.80 -11.40
CA ASP A 405 12.34 -5.54 -12.29
C ASP A 405 13.83 -5.32 -11.93
N LEU A 406 14.19 -4.14 -11.40
CA LEU A 406 15.53 -3.88 -10.86
C LEU A 406 15.79 -4.61 -9.53
N GLU A 407 14.78 -4.71 -8.67
CA GLU A 407 14.87 -5.43 -7.40
C GLU A 407 15.06 -6.95 -7.64
N GLU A 408 14.40 -7.49 -8.67
CA GLU A 408 14.54 -8.87 -9.13
C GLU A 408 15.89 -9.13 -9.83
N ALA A 409 16.46 -8.13 -10.50
CA ALA A 409 17.78 -8.23 -11.14
C ALA A 409 18.96 -8.07 -10.17
N VAL A 410 18.72 -7.51 -8.98
CA VAL A 410 19.72 -7.30 -7.92
C VAL A 410 19.78 -8.47 -6.92
N GLN A 411 18.68 -9.20 -6.73
CA GLN A 411 18.65 -10.49 -6.02
C GLN A 411 19.27 -11.62 -6.86
#